data_AF-A0A955RK34-F1
#
_entry.id   AF-A0A955RK34-F1
#
_cell.length_a   1.000
_cell.length_b   1.000
_cell.length_c   1.000
_cell.angle_alpha   90.00
_cell.angle_beta   90.00
_cell.angle_gamma   90.00
#
_symmetry.space_group_name_H-M   'P 1'
#
loop_
_entity.id
_entity.type
_entity.pdbx_description
1 polymer ?
#
loop_
_entity_poly.entity_id
_entity_poly.type
_entity_poly.pdbx_seq_one_letter_code
_entity_poly.pdbx_strand_id
1 'polypeptide(L)'
;MNILEEKKTYNTIIVVLIIVLVLLFAFIFYMLFRDTGNNSDNSDNSTDIDTSILQKDFEGEFVSAKVPQTWYIEEYKDGEKAFPIYRADGTIDDTKTYVGLTGLVIKNETGDEIFNMLAISREFEDDYCKIITKFSDTETNYITDIRTQAESQFSPEEEALGLPIINNYIEDSFIDLTYLGTNLRRHDADLYLNADKTGNYFNPICNSYSRIIYVPELTFMVNDSTT
;
A
#
# COMPACT_ATOMS: atom_id res chain seq x y z
N MET A 1 -4.71 -70.61 9.39
CA MET A 1 -3.38 -70.11 9.00
C MET A 1 -3.63 -69.24 7.77
N ASN A 2 -3.92 -67.92 7.84
CA ASN A 2 -2.92 -66.87 8.04
C ASN A 2 -3.49 -65.44 8.23
N ILE A 3 -4.71 -65.25 8.74
CA ILE A 3 -5.27 -63.88 8.90
C ILE A 3 -4.59 -63.09 10.04
N LEU A 4 -4.00 -63.78 11.02
CA LEU A 4 -3.27 -63.16 12.14
C LEU A 4 -1.85 -62.71 11.77
N GLU A 5 -1.23 -63.30 10.74
CA GLU A 5 0.12 -62.91 10.31
C GLU A 5 0.09 -61.61 9.49
N GLU A 6 -0.89 -61.44 8.59
CA GLU A 6 -0.98 -60.22 7.76
C GLU A 6 -1.19 -58.93 8.57
N LYS A 7 -1.96 -59.01 9.66
CA LYS A 7 -2.26 -57.83 10.51
C LYS A 7 -1.03 -57.32 11.25
N LYS A 8 -0.07 -58.22 11.55
CA LYS A 8 1.18 -57.87 12.23
C LYS A 8 2.16 -57.17 11.28
N THR A 9 2.16 -57.58 10.01
CA THR A 9 2.98 -56.98 8.95
C THR A 9 2.51 -55.56 8.64
N TYR A 10 1.19 -55.33 8.56
CA TYR A 10 0.62 -54.01 8.28
C TYR A 10 0.97 -52.96 9.36
N ASN A 11 0.82 -53.33 10.64
CA ASN A 11 1.20 -52.44 11.75
C ASN A 11 2.71 -52.14 11.77
N THR A 12 3.54 -53.13 11.39
CA THR A 12 4.99 -52.92 11.29
C THR A 12 5.34 -51.95 10.16
N ILE A 13 4.68 -52.07 9.00
CA ILE A 13 4.88 -51.15 7.87
C ILE A 13 4.47 -49.72 8.24
N ILE A 14 3.31 -49.54 8.90
CA ILE A 14 2.86 -48.21 9.33
C ILE A 14 3.85 -47.57 10.30
N VAL A 15 4.36 -48.32 11.27
CA VAL A 15 5.33 -47.81 12.24
C VAL A 15 6.63 -47.37 11.55
N VAL A 16 7.13 -48.15 10.59
CA VAL A 16 8.31 -47.77 9.79
C VAL A 16 8.05 -46.50 8.97
N LEU A 17 6.86 -46.37 8.38
CA LEU A 17 6.48 -45.21 7.57
C LEU A 17 6.40 -43.92 8.42
N ILE A 18 5.87 -44.02 9.63
CA ILE A 18 5.84 -42.90 10.58
C ILE A 18 7.25 -42.49 10.99
N ILE A 19 8.14 -43.45 11.27
CA ILE A 19 9.54 -43.16 11.64
C ILE A 19 10.26 -42.43 10.49
N VAL A 20 10.09 -42.88 9.25
CA VAL A 20 10.66 -42.22 8.06
C VAL A 20 10.13 -40.79 7.91
N LEU A 21 8.83 -40.59 8.15
CA LEU A 21 8.21 -39.26 8.05
C LEU A 21 8.71 -38.30 9.14
N VAL A 22 8.91 -38.79 10.37
CA VAL A 22 9.50 -37.99 11.47
C VAL A 22 10.95 -37.62 11.17
N LEU A 23 11.74 -38.53 10.60
CA LEU A 23 13.13 -38.24 10.20
C LEU A 23 13.20 -37.20 9.07
N LEU A 24 12.28 -37.24 8.10
CA LEU A 24 12.17 -36.22 7.05
C LEU A 24 11.81 -34.85 7.62
N PHE A 25 10.84 -34.79 8.54
CA PHE A 25 10.48 -33.54 9.21
C PHE A 25 11.65 -32.97 10.02
N ALA A 26 12.39 -33.81 10.77
CA ALA A 26 13.57 -33.39 11.50
C ALA A 26 14.68 -32.86 10.57
N PHE A 27 14.87 -33.49 9.41
CA PHE A 27 15.84 -33.03 8.40
C PHE A 27 15.46 -31.68 7.78
N ILE A 28 14.19 -31.48 7.43
CA ILE A 28 13.68 -30.20 6.91
C ILE A 28 13.82 -29.11 7.97
N PHE A 29 13.43 -29.40 9.21
CA PHE A 29 13.59 -28.46 10.33
C PHE A 29 15.06 -28.11 10.55
N TYR A 30 15.96 -29.10 10.52
CA TYR A 30 17.40 -28.85 10.59
C TYR A 30 17.89 -27.95 9.45
N MET A 31 17.48 -28.19 8.19
CA MET A 31 17.85 -27.34 7.06
C MET A 31 17.34 -25.89 7.21
N LEU A 32 16.10 -25.70 7.68
CA LEU A 32 15.53 -24.35 7.87
C LEU A 32 16.19 -23.56 9.00
N PHE A 33 16.62 -24.24 10.07
CA PHE A 33 17.21 -23.59 11.24
C PHE A 33 18.74 -23.57 11.25
N ARG A 34 19.42 -24.31 10.35
CA ARG A 34 20.90 -24.29 10.26
C ARG A 34 21.44 -22.91 9.87
N ASP A 35 20.68 -22.13 9.10
CA ASP A 35 21.11 -20.79 8.66
C ASP A 35 20.87 -19.70 9.72
N THR A 36 20.22 -20.02 10.85
CA THR A 36 19.94 -19.05 11.92
C THR A 36 20.93 -19.12 13.09
N GLY A 37 21.94 -20.00 13.02
CA GLY A 37 22.76 -20.39 14.17
C GLY A 37 24.26 -20.28 13.94
N ASN A 38 24.76 -19.15 13.44
CA ASN A 38 26.17 -18.78 13.64
C ASN A 38 26.35 -17.27 13.46
N ASN A 39 26.04 -16.49 14.49
CA ASN A 39 26.59 -15.14 14.64
C ASN A 39 26.72 -14.82 16.13
N SER A 40 27.83 -15.27 16.70
CA SER A 40 28.47 -14.59 17.82
C SER A 40 29.97 -14.82 17.67
N ASP A 41 30.63 -13.88 17.01
CA ASP A 41 31.84 -13.27 17.57
C ASP A 41 32.16 -11.96 16.84
N ASN A 42 32.44 -10.96 17.67
CA ASN A 42 32.88 -9.63 17.31
C ASN A 42 34.06 -9.67 16.34
N SER A 43 33.89 -8.99 15.21
CA SER A 43 34.98 -8.31 14.54
C SER A 43 34.45 -6.94 14.13
N ASP A 44 34.70 -5.96 14.99
CA ASP A 44 34.83 -4.55 14.59
C ASP A 44 35.91 -4.47 13.50
N ASN A 45 35.47 -4.68 12.28
CA ASN A 45 36.17 -4.23 11.11
C ASN A 45 35.06 -3.75 10.17
N SER A 46 34.58 -2.54 10.43
CA SER A 46 33.83 -1.78 9.44
C SER A 46 34.79 -1.51 8.29
N THR A 47 34.95 -2.48 7.40
CA THR A 47 34.88 -2.15 5.99
C THR A 47 33.55 -1.43 5.84
N ASP A 48 33.61 -0.09 5.82
CA ASP A 48 32.72 0.71 5.02
C ASP A 48 32.69 0.02 3.65
N ILE A 49 31.74 -0.91 3.48
CA ILE A 49 31.25 -1.21 2.16
C ILE A 49 30.57 0.09 1.80
N ASP A 50 31.32 0.92 1.09
CA ASP A 50 30.80 2.03 0.32
C ASP A 50 29.82 1.43 -0.69
N THR A 51 28.62 1.04 -0.23
CA THR A 51 27.44 0.87 -1.05
C THR A 51 26.91 2.26 -1.38
N SER A 52 27.79 3.16 -1.83
CA SER A 52 27.38 4.24 -2.71
C SER A 52 26.83 3.56 -3.96
N ILE A 53 25.53 3.23 -3.89
CA ILE A 53 24.76 2.76 -5.02
C ILE A 53 25.03 3.78 -6.10
N LEU A 54 25.78 3.39 -7.15
CA LEU A 54 26.18 4.29 -8.21
C LEU A 54 24.90 4.95 -8.75
N GLN A 55 24.84 6.27 -8.66
CA GLN A 55 23.70 7.04 -9.14
C GLN A 55 23.94 7.50 -10.57
N LYS A 56 22.86 7.67 -11.33
CA LYS A 56 22.83 8.35 -12.62
C LYS A 56 21.78 9.46 -12.56
N ASP A 57 22.02 10.51 -13.33
CA ASP A 57 20.99 11.51 -13.63
C ASP A 57 20.01 10.91 -14.66
N PHE A 58 18.72 11.08 -14.40
CA PHE A 58 17.62 10.86 -15.33
C PHE A 58 17.06 12.23 -15.71
N GLU A 59 16.94 12.47 -17.01
CA GLU A 59 16.38 13.70 -17.58
C GLU A 59 15.22 13.29 -18.49
N GLY A 60 14.01 13.32 -17.94
CA GLY A 60 12.77 13.06 -18.66
C GLY A 60 12.21 14.31 -19.34
N GLU A 61 11.05 14.18 -19.97
CA GLU A 61 10.28 15.30 -20.52
C GLU A 61 9.67 16.15 -19.38
N PHE A 62 9.27 15.52 -18.27
CA PHE A 62 8.55 16.18 -17.18
C PHE A 62 9.30 16.19 -15.85
N VAL A 63 10.08 15.15 -15.55
CA VAL A 63 10.84 15.02 -14.30
C VAL A 63 12.33 14.83 -14.56
N SER A 64 13.13 15.42 -13.70
CA SER A 64 14.55 15.10 -13.57
C SER A 64 14.82 14.50 -12.19
N ALA A 65 15.70 13.51 -12.12
CA ALA A 65 15.96 12.78 -10.90
C ALA A 65 17.38 12.19 -10.85
N LYS A 66 17.87 11.92 -9.65
CA LYS A 66 19.01 11.04 -9.43
C LYS A 66 18.52 9.68 -8.96
N VAL A 67 18.84 8.64 -9.72
CA VAL A 67 18.42 7.26 -9.41
C VAL A 67 19.59 6.31 -9.45
N PRO A 68 19.51 5.15 -8.77
CA PRO A 68 20.47 4.06 -8.97
C PRO A 68 20.69 3.76 -10.45
N GLN A 69 21.92 3.45 -10.84
CA GLN A 69 22.29 3.18 -12.24
C GLN A 69 21.44 2.08 -12.88
N THR A 70 21.04 1.09 -12.08
CA THR A 70 20.26 -0.06 -12.51
C THR A 70 18.75 0.18 -12.51
N TRP A 71 18.27 1.33 -12.03
CA TRP A 71 16.85 1.66 -12.01
C TRP A 71 16.41 2.38 -13.29
N TYR A 72 15.10 2.35 -13.54
CA TYR A 72 14.46 2.94 -14.72
C TYR A 72 13.29 3.82 -14.29
N ILE A 73 13.11 4.93 -15.00
CA ILE A 73 11.95 5.81 -14.86
C ILE A 73 11.22 5.81 -16.21
N GLU A 74 9.91 5.63 -16.18
CA GLU A 74 9.01 5.71 -17.33
C GLU A 74 7.99 6.83 -17.08
N GLU A 75 7.91 7.76 -18.03
CA GLU A 75 6.92 8.83 -18.03
C GLU A 75 5.83 8.50 -19.06
N TYR A 76 4.58 8.61 -18.63
CA TYR A 76 3.41 8.40 -19.48
C TYR A 76 2.66 9.72 -19.60
N LYS A 77 2.27 10.10 -20.80
CA LYS A 77 1.62 11.39 -21.05
C LYS A 77 0.26 11.25 -21.71
N ASP A 78 -0.50 12.33 -21.63
CA ASP A 78 -1.73 12.56 -22.39
C ASP A 78 -2.77 11.42 -22.30
N GLY A 79 -2.77 10.67 -21.18
CA GLY A 79 -3.70 9.55 -20.95
C GLY A 79 -3.42 8.34 -21.84
N GLU A 80 -2.15 8.10 -22.19
CA GLU A 80 -1.72 6.89 -22.92
C GLU A 80 -2.37 5.61 -22.36
N LYS A 81 -2.72 4.65 -23.23
CA LYS A 81 -3.56 3.49 -22.87
C LYS A 81 -3.01 2.60 -21.73
N ALA A 82 -1.71 2.63 -21.48
CA ALA A 82 -1.10 1.93 -20.35
C ALA A 82 -1.44 2.62 -19.00
N PHE A 83 -1.72 3.93 -19.04
CA PHE A 83 -1.98 4.83 -17.92
C PHE A 83 -3.22 5.70 -18.23
N PRO A 84 -4.41 5.09 -18.36
CA PRO A 84 -5.64 5.87 -18.54
C PRO A 84 -5.88 6.73 -17.30
N ILE A 85 -6.53 7.88 -17.48
CA ILE A 85 -6.93 8.68 -16.33
C ILE A 85 -8.11 8.02 -15.66
N TYR A 86 -8.00 7.79 -14.35
CA TYR A 86 -9.06 7.21 -13.57
C TYR A 86 -9.92 8.31 -12.94
N ARG A 87 -11.21 8.05 -12.81
CA ARG A 87 -12.11 8.77 -11.92
C ARG A 87 -11.82 8.34 -10.47
N ALA A 88 -12.34 9.13 -9.55
CA ALA A 88 -12.37 8.87 -8.12
C ALA A 88 -12.79 7.45 -7.70
N ASP A 89 -13.74 6.89 -8.44
CA ASP A 89 -14.37 5.59 -8.19
C ASP A 89 -13.57 4.42 -8.79
N GLY A 90 -12.44 4.69 -9.42
CA GLY A 90 -11.58 3.70 -10.07
C GLY A 90 -11.99 3.32 -11.49
N THR A 91 -13.00 3.96 -12.07
CA THR A 91 -13.36 3.80 -13.50
C THR A 91 -12.48 4.68 -14.39
N ILE A 92 -12.40 4.38 -15.69
CA ILE A 92 -11.61 5.18 -16.64
C ILE A 92 -12.42 6.43 -17.04
N ASP A 93 -11.80 7.60 -17.02
CA ASP A 93 -12.35 8.85 -17.55
C ASP A 93 -11.96 9.02 -19.03
N ASP A 94 -12.83 8.58 -19.93
CA ASP A 94 -12.67 8.72 -21.39
C ASP A 94 -13.32 9.99 -21.96
N THR A 95 -13.91 10.83 -21.10
CA THR A 95 -14.68 12.01 -21.51
C THR A 95 -13.82 13.26 -21.72
N LYS A 96 -12.56 13.22 -21.27
CA LYS A 96 -11.64 14.37 -21.27
C LYS A 96 -10.33 14.03 -21.96
N THR A 97 -9.77 15.03 -22.64
CA THR A 97 -8.42 14.96 -23.20
C THR A 97 -7.47 15.70 -22.26
N TYR A 98 -6.42 15.02 -21.82
CA TYR A 98 -5.43 15.56 -20.90
C TYR A 98 -4.13 15.84 -21.63
N VAL A 99 -3.40 16.87 -21.19
CA VAL A 99 -2.07 17.20 -21.73
C VAL A 99 -1.05 17.27 -20.61
N GLY A 100 0.06 16.55 -20.77
CA GLY A 100 1.20 16.50 -19.84
C GLY A 100 1.40 15.13 -19.20
N LEU A 101 2.20 15.09 -18.13
CA LEU A 101 2.48 13.86 -17.38
C LEU A 101 1.19 13.29 -16.77
N THR A 102 0.84 12.06 -17.13
CA THR A 102 -0.34 11.35 -16.63
C THR A 102 0.00 10.08 -15.85
N GLY A 103 1.24 9.61 -15.96
CA GLY A 103 1.76 8.53 -15.15
C GLY A 103 3.27 8.62 -15.00
N LEU A 104 3.79 8.17 -13.86
CA LEU A 104 5.22 8.01 -13.61
C LEU A 104 5.44 6.66 -12.95
N VAL A 105 6.31 5.84 -13.52
CA VAL A 105 6.69 4.54 -12.93
C VAL A 105 8.19 4.51 -12.72
N ILE A 106 8.60 4.04 -11.55
CA ILE A 106 10.00 3.74 -11.25
C ILE A 106 10.13 2.23 -11.05
N LYS A 107 11.05 1.63 -11.80
CA LYS A 107 11.37 0.20 -11.73
C LYS A 107 12.77 -0.01 -11.20
N ASN A 108 12.95 -1.05 -10.40
CA ASN A 108 14.26 -1.51 -9.98
C ASN A 108 14.97 -2.29 -11.12
N GLU A 109 16.12 -2.89 -10.81
CA GLU A 109 16.94 -3.63 -11.77
C GLU A 109 16.33 -4.95 -12.28
N THR A 110 15.42 -5.55 -11.51
CA THR A 110 14.68 -6.76 -11.89
C THR A 110 13.45 -6.43 -12.73
N GLY A 111 13.12 -5.14 -12.87
CA GLY A 111 11.93 -4.67 -13.57
C GLY A 111 10.68 -4.57 -12.69
N ASP A 112 10.81 -4.77 -11.37
CA ASP A 112 9.69 -4.62 -10.44
C ASP A 112 9.37 -3.14 -10.26
N GLU A 113 8.07 -2.80 -10.30
CA GLU A 113 7.59 -1.47 -9.98
C GLU A 113 7.72 -1.21 -8.49
N ILE A 114 8.55 -0.24 -8.14
CA ILE A 114 8.81 0.17 -6.75
C ILE A 114 8.09 1.48 -6.39
N PHE A 115 7.69 2.24 -7.41
CA PHE A 115 6.90 3.45 -7.28
C PHE A 115 6.04 3.63 -8.52
N ASN A 116 4.79 4.03 -8.33
CA ASN A 116 3.92 4.51 -9.39
C ASN A 116 3.14 5.74 -8.93
N MET A 117 2.89 6.62 -9.88
CA MET A 117 2.02 7.79 -9.73
C MET A 117 1.09 7.83 -10.93
N LEU A 118 -0.19 8.06 -10.67
CA LEU A 118 -1.25 8.13 -11.67
C LEU A 118 -1.97 9.46 -11.56
N ALA A 119 -2.29 10.09 -12.68
CA ALA A 119 -3.22 11.21 -12.71
C ALA A 119 -4.66 10.68 -12.51
N ILE A 120 -5.43 11.39 -11.68
CA ILE A 120 -6.83 11.06 -11.36
C ILE A 120 -7.68 12.29 -11.70
N SER A 121 -8.79 12.08 -12.40
CA SER A 121 -9.71 13.16 -12.73
C SER A 121 -10.45 13.64 -11.49
N ARG A 122 -10.59 14.96 -11.36
CA ARG A 122 -11.16 15.59 -10.15
C ARG A 122 -12.69 15.49 -10.06
N GLU A 123 -13.34 14.66 -10.87
CA GLU A 123 -14.78 14.43 -10.75
C GLU A 123 -15.03 13.37 -9.69
N PHE A 124 -15.12 13.86 -8.46
CA PHE A 124 -15.59 13.09 -7.34
C PHE A 124 -17.07 13.42 -7.17
N GLU A 125 -17.94 12.46 -7.45
CA GLU A 125 -19.31 12.54 -6.91
C GLU A 125 -19.20 12.51 -5.39
N ASP A 126 -20.07 13.26 -4.70
CA ASP A 126 -20.09 13.42 -3.25
C ASP A 126 -20.36 12.06 -2.56
N ASP A 127 -19.35 11.19 -2.50
CA ASP A 127 -19.44 9.93 -1.79
C ASP A 127 -19.26 10.25 -0.31
N TYR A 128 -20.36 10.11 0.42
CA TYR A 128 -20.39 10.21 1.87
C TYR A 128 -19.39 9.24 2.49
N CYS A 129 -18.90 9.62 3.65
CA CYS A 129 -17.88 8.89 4.37
C CYS A 129 -18.38 7.52 4.86
N LYS A 130 -18.18 6.45 4.09
CA LYS A 130 -18.63 5.10 4.48
C LYS A 130 -17.82 4.48 5.61
N ILE A 131 -16.54 4.79 5.68
CA ILE A 131 -15.61 4.28 6.70
C ILE A 131 -14.83 5.46 7.27
N ILE A 132 -14.86 5.61 8.59
CA ILE A 132 -14.03 6.55 9.32
C ILE A 132 -12.96 5.76 10.05
N THR A 133 -11.70 6.14 9.87
CA THR A 133 -10.61 5.58 10.66
C THR A 133 -10.35 6.46 11.88
N LYS A 134 -10.20 5.84 13.05
CA LYS A 134 -9.96 6.53 14.32
C LYS A 134 -8.69 6.00 14.97
N PHE A 135 -7.70 6.87 15.12
CA PHE A 135 -6.48 6.64 15.90
C PHE A 135 -6.60 7.26 17.30
N SER A 136 -5.58 7.03 18.14
CA SER A 136 -5.51 7.54 19.52
C SER A 136 -5.58 9.06 19.64
N ASP A 137 -5.12 9.77 18.62
CA ASP A 137 -5.00 11.23 18.50
C ASP A 137 -5.94 11.81 17.42
N THR A 138 -6.93 11.04 16.96
CA THR A 138 -8.00 11.57 16.10
C THR A 138 -8.95 12.42 16.93
N GLU A 139 -9.25 13.61 16.43
CA GLU A 139 -10.13 14.55 17.13
C GLU A 139 -11.54 13.97 17.27
N THR A 140 -12.14 14.10 18.47
CA THR A 140 -13.49 13.56 18.70
C THR A 140 -14.54 14.30 17.87
N ASN A 141 -14.44 15.63 17.76
CA ASN A 141 -15.36 16.46 16.99
C ASN A 141 -15.34 16.09 15.51
N TYR A 142 -14.17 15.78 14.95
CA TYR A 142 -14.02 15.32 13.56
C TYR A 142 -14.93 14.12 13.24
N ILE A 143 -14.95 13.11 14.12
CA ILE A 143 -15.81 11.93 13.95
C ILE A 143 -17.29 12.31 14.04
N THR A 144 -17.64 13.16 15.02
CA THR A 144 -19.02 13.60 15.23
C THR A 144 -19.54 14.42 14.05
N ASP A 145 -18.71 15.29 13.47
CA ASP A 145 -19.08 16.14 12.33
C ASP A 145 -19.37 15.29 11.10
N ILE A 146 -18.51 14.30 10.79
CA ILE A 146 -18.73 13.37 9.67
C ILE A 146 -20.04 12.59 9.86
N ARG A 147 -20.29 12.08 11.07
CA ARG A 147 -21.52 11.34 11.36
C ARG A 147 -22.75 12.22 11.19
N THR A 148 -22.71 13.43 11.72
CA THR A 148 -23.82 14.41 11.61
C THR A 148 -24.09 14.74 10.14
N GLN A 149 -23.03 14.89 9.33
CA GLN A 149 -23.18 15.10 7.90
C GLN A 149 -23.82 13.88 7.22
N ALA A 150 -23.38 12.66 7.52
CA ALA A 150 -23.99 11.45 6.98
C ALA A 150 -25.47 11.33 7.36
N GLU A 151 -25.81 11.55 8.64
CA GLU A 151 -27.19 11.54 9.16
C GLU A 151 -28.10 12.55 8.44
N SER A 152 -27.56 13.69 7.99
CA SER A 152 -28.34 14.68 7.24
C SER A 152 -28.67 14.27 5.79
N GLN A 153 -27.97 13.27 5.24
CA GLN A 153 -28.10 12.85 3.85
C GLN A 153 -29.01 11.63 3.67
N PHE A 154 -29.22 10.83 4.73
CA PHE A 154 -30.06 9.63 4.68
C PHE A 154 -31.43 9.86 5.28
N SER A 155 -32.46 9.25 4.68
CA SER A 155 -33.75 9.15 5.35
C SER A 155 -33.65 8.22 6.58
N PRO A 156 -34.51 8.36 7.60
CA PRO A 156 -34.53 7.47 8.76
C PRO A 156 -34.70 5.97 8.41
N GLU A 157 -35.23 5.65 7.22
CA GLU A 157 -35.38 4.27 6.74
C GLU A 157 -34.09 3.70 6.13
N GLU A 158 -33.15 4.56 5.71
CA GLU A 158 -31.85 4.21 5.11
C GLU A 158 -30.67 4.31 6.11
N GLU A 159 -30.95 4.84 7.30
CA GLU A 159 -29.99 5.18 8.36
C GLU A 159 -29.10 3.99 8.80
N ALA A 160 -29.66 2.77 8.78
CA ALA A 160 -28.93 1.56 9.15
C ALA A 160 -27.88 1.10 8.11
N LEU A 161 -27.97 1.59 6.86
CA LEU A 161 -27.03 1.28 5.77
C LEU A 161 -26.13 2.47 5.40
N GLY A 162 -26.48 3.69 5.81
CA GLY A 162 -25.79 4.92 5.45
C GLY A 162 -24.80 5.48 6.49
N LEU A 163 -24.88 5.03 7.75
CA LEU A 163 -23.96 5.53 8.78
C LEU A 163 -22.52 5.03 8.57
N PRO A 164 -21.51 5.89 8.81
CA PRO A 164 -20.12 5.50 8.68
C PRO A 164 -19.75 4.37 9.65
N ILE A 165 -19.06 3.35 9.15
CA ILE A 165 -18.38 2.34 9.97
C ILE A 165 -17.13 2.97 10.57
N ILE A 166 -16.91 2.78 11.87
CA ILE A 166 -15.69 3.28 12.55
C ILE A 166 -14.68 2.13 12.66
N ASN A 167 -13.56 2.26 11.95
CA ASN A 167 -12.38 1.43 12.16
C ASN A 167 -11.56 2.04 13.30
N ASN A 168 -11.48 1.32 14.41
CA ASN A 168 -10.89 1.83 15.65
C ASN A 168 -9.50 1.25 15.89
N TYR A 169 -8.48 2.09 15.79
CA TYR A 169 -7.06 1.78 15.93
C TYR A 169 -6.41 2.57 17.07
N ILE A 170 -7.17 2.89 18.12
CA ILE A 170 -6.68 3.67 19.27
C ILE A 170 -5.52 2.97 20.00
N GLU A 171 -5.52 1.64 20.03
CA GLU A 171 -4.51 0.85 20.74
C GLU A 171 -3.38 0.36 19.81
N ASP A 172 -3.49 0.65 18.52
CA ASP A 172 -2.60 0.09 17.51
C ASP A 172 -1.39 1.00 17.27
N SER A 173 -0.26 0.38 16.93
CA SER A 173 0.96 1.11 16.57
C SER A 173 0.89 1.61 15.14
N PHE A 174 1.39 2.82 14.90
CA PHE A 174 1.47 3.42 13.58
C PHE A 174 2.79 4.18 13.40
N ILE A 175 3.09 4.54 12.14
CA ILE A 175 4.24 5.35 11.78
C ILE A 175 3.75 6.62 11.10
N ASP A 176 4.10 7.77 11.67
CA ASP A 176 3.89 9.06 11.03
C ASP A 176 5.06 9.40 10.10
N LEU A 177 4.73 9.90 8.92
CA LEU A 177 5.72 10.29 7.92
C LEU A 177 5.22 11.48 7.11
N THR A 178 6.15 12.29 6.63
CA THR A 178 5.85 13.40 5.73
C THR A 178 6.31 13.03 4.32
N TYR A 179 5.40 13.08 3.35
CA TYR A 179 5.68 12.81 1.96
C TYR A 179 5.13 13.94 1.09
N LEU A 180 6.00 14.58 0.29
CA LEU A 180 5.66 15.73 -0.55
C LEU A 180 4.88 16.82 0.22
N GLY A 181 5.35 17.15 1.44
CA GLY A 181 4.72 18.13 2.31
C GLY A 181 3.39 17.71 2.95
N THR A 182 2.94 16.48 2.68
CA THR A 182 1.70 15.92 3.24
C THR A 182 2.01 15.03 4.43
N ASN A 183 1.30 15.23 5.54
CA ASN A 183 1.39 14.36 6.70
C ASN A 183 0.56 13.09 6.46
N LEU A 184 1.25 11.96 6.50
CA LEU A 184 0.70 10.63 6.30
C LEU A 184 0.89 9.80 7.56
N ARG A 185 0.00 8.82 7.74
CA ARG A 185 0.15 7.78 8.75
C ARG A 185 0.09 6.42 8.08
N ARG A 186 1.05 5.58 8.40
CA ARG A 186 1.05 4.17 8.00
C ARG A 186 0.60 3.30 9.17
N HIS A 187 -0.39 2.46 8.91
CA HIS A 187 -0.81 1.38 9.81
C HIS A 187 -0.83 0.09 8.99
N ASP A 188 -0.03 -0.90 9.40
CA ASP A 188 0.27 -2.09 8.59
C ASP A 188 0.73 -1.79 7.16
N ALA A 189 -0.08 -2.14 6.16
CA ALA A 189 0.17 -1.88 4.74
C ALA A 189 -0.60 -0.66 4.21
N ASP A 190 -1.49 -0.08 5.02
CA ASP A 190 -2.35 1.02 4.63
C ASP A 190 -1.70 2.37 4.94
N LEU A 191 -1.97 3.34 4.08
CA LEU A 191 -1.58 4.74 4.23
C LEU A 191 -2.83 5.59 4.38
N TYR A 192 -2.79 6.50 5.34
CA TYR A 192 -3.86 7.45 5.64
C TYR A 192 -3.31 8.87 5.47
N LEU A 193 -4.12 9.75 4.89
CA LEU A 193 -3.80 11.17 4.77
C LEU A 193 -4.41 11.96 5.94
N ASN A 194 -3.70 12.94 6.47
CA ASN A 194 -4.25 13.83 7.47
C ASN A 194 -5.08 14.97 6.83
N ALA A 195 -6.34 15.09 7.21
CA ALA A 195 -7.22 16.20 6.87
C ALA A 195 -6.87 17.48 7.66
N ASP A 196 -6.30 17.34 8.86
CA ASP A 196 -5.89 18.46 9.69
C ASP A 196 -4.56 19.05 9.20
N LYS A 197 -4.64 20.22 8.57
CA LYS A 197 -3.46 20.96 8.10
C LYS A 197 -2.69 21.66 9.23
N THR A 198 -3.27 21.77 10.42
CA THR A 198 -2.62 22.39 11.58
C THR A 198 -1.64 21.44 12.27
N GLY A 199 -1.82 20.12 12.07
CA GLY A 199 -0.94 19.09 12.61
C GLY A 199 -1.12 18.82 14.11
N ASN A 200 -2.22 19.30 14.71
CA ASN A 200 -2.50 19.08 16.13
C ASN A 200 -3.14 17.70 16.38
N TYR A 201 -3.88 17.20 15.40
CA TYR A 201 -4.52 15.89 15.42
C TYR A 201 -4.23 15.14 14.13
N PHE A 202 -4.40 13.82 14.16
CA PHE A 202 -4.43 13.02 12.95
C PHE A 202 -5.88 12.65 12.62
N ASN A 203 -6.47 13.43 11.71
CA ASN A 203 -7.84 13.27 11.25
C ASN A 203 -7.82 12.58 9.86
N PRO A 204 -7.96 11.25 9.76
CA PRO A 204 -7.75 10.55 8.49
C PRO A 204 -8.79 10.97 7.47
N ILE A 205 -8.36 11.51 6.32
CA ILE A 205 -9.27 11.79 5.20
C ILE A 205 -10.04 10.52 4.90
N CYS A 206 -11.36 10.61 4.89
CA CYS A 206 -12.20 9.48 4.55
C CYS A 206 -12.63 9.51 3.09
N ASN A 207 -13.15 8.37 2.61
CA ASN A 207 -13.55 8.02 1.24
C ASN A 207 -12.37 7.73 0.27
N SER A 208 -12.66 7.62 -1.03
CA SER A 208 -11.68 7.38 -2.10
C SER A 208 -10.48 8.34 -2.10
N TYR A 209 -10.60 9.53 -1.50
CA TYR A 209 -9.51 10.49 -1.29
C TYR A 209 -8.39 9.96 -0.39
N SER A 210 -8.68 8.99 0.50
CA SER A 210 -7.68 8.40 1.43
C SER A 210 -6.50 7.74 0.73
N ARG A 211 -6.62 7.43 -0.58
CA ARG A 211 -5.58 6.79 -1.38
C ARG A 211 -4.90 7.76 -2.36
N ILE A 212 -5.32 9.02 -2.38
CA ILE A 212 -4.87 10.01 -3.35
C ILE A 212 -4.05 11.07 -2.64
N ILE A 213 -2.76 11.13 -2.96
CA ILE A 213 -1.89 12.20 -2.47
C ILE A 213 -2.04 13.41 -3.40
N TYR A 214 -2.74 14.43 -2.92
CA TYR A 214 -2.83 15.70 -3.62
C TYR A 214 -1.59 16.54 -3.37
N VAL A 215 -0.85 16.84 -4.45
CA VAL A 215 0.32 17.72 -4.41
C VAL A 215 -0.09 19.05 -5.04
N PRO A 216 -0.35 20.12 -4.25
CA PRO A 216 -0.93 21.36 -4.77
C PRO A 216 -0.11 22.06 -5.85
N GLU A 217 1.20 21.85 -5.84
CA GLU A 217 2.14 22.42 -6.80
C GLU A 217 2.17 21.66 -8.14
N LEU A 218 1.58 20.46 -8.20
CA LEU A 218 1.42 19.68 -9.43
C LEU A 218 0.01 19.90 -10.00
N THR A 219 -0.11 20.77 -11.00
CA THR A 219 -1.35 21.01 -11.73
C THR A 219 -1.22 20.54 -13.18
N PHE A 220 -2.22 19.79 -13.65
CA PHE A 220 -2.31 19.36 -15.05
C PHE A 220 -3.15 20.35 -15.85
N MET A 221 -2.74 20.63 -17.08
CA MET A 221 -3.55 21.44 -17.99
C MET A 221 -4.61 20.54 -18.63
N VAL A 222 -5.87 20.83 -18.34
CA VAL A 222 -7.00 20.22 -19.06
C VAL A 222 -7.25 21.08 -20.30
N ASN A 223 -7.16 20.48 -21.48
CA ASN A 223 -7.64 21.14 -22.69
C ASN A 223 -9.14 20.91 -22.77
N ASP A 224 -9.93 21.92 -22.36
CA ASP A 224 -11.35 21.96 -22.68
C ASP A 224 -11.48 22.15 -24.20
N SER A 225 -11.53 21.06 -24.94
CA SER A 225 -11.93 21.07 -26.35
C SER A 225 -13.45 21.25 -26.45
N THR A 226 -13.96 22.38 -25.97
CA THR A 226 -15.28 22.88 -26.39
C THR A 226 -15.09 23.67 -27.68
N THR A 227 -15.18 22.95 -28.80
CA THR A 227 -15.55 23.49 -30.12
C THR A 227 -16.76 22.73 -30.63
#